data_AF-F4B4W4-F1
#
_entry.id   AF-F4B4W4-F1
#
_cell.length_a   1.000
_cell.length_b   1.000
_cell.length_c   1.000
_cell.angle_alpha   90.00
_cell.angle_beta   90.00
_cell.angle_gamma   90.00
#
_symmetry.space_group_name_H-M   'P 1'
#
loop_
_entity.id
_entity.type
_entity.pdbx_description
1 polymer ?
#
loop_
_entity_poly.entity_id
_entity_poly.type
_entity_poly.pdbx_seq_one_letter_code
_entity_poly.pdbx_strand_id
1 'polypeptide(L)'
;MSSFNTKFFNFENKNNTVIELSKYACSEIFNEKEVEILCKIIKEPKSLYKLYIDTNIPIATLWRIVNRLRENGYLVHEKRGVYKVTYKGALLIYLVGCNKFKELSLKYISELYNLCINKVKNILNYIIEVSNKYSICVLEFDDIIKIIPFVLFDALNGLYIPSDTIEFVLKALNGHPSVISDEGCHIIPEITNEGEKILLGKCKNNGFVSNHKCPHVRKILDKKFSKEFLILL
;
A
#
# COMPACT_ATOMS: atom_id res chain seq x y z
N MET A 1 -32.48 29.29 -2.60
CA MET A 1 -31.34 29.98 -3.25
C MET A 1 -30.60 30.74 -2.17
N SER A 2 -29.54 30.14 -1.63
CA SER A 2 -28.58 30.79 -0.75
C SER A 2 -27.21 30.26 -1.13
N SER A 3 -26.29 31.19 -1.29
CA SER A 3 -25.01 31.08 -1.97
C SER A 3 -24.07 30.08 -1.31
N PHE A 4 -23.69 29.06 -2.08
CA PHE A 4 -22.50 28.26 -1.78
C PHE A 4 -21.27 29.13 -1.98
N ASN A 5 -20.61 29.46 -0.88
CA ASN A 5 -19.34 30.16 -0.88
C ASN A 5 -18.24 29.15 -1.27
N THR A 6 -18.02 29.00 -2.57
CA THR A 6 -16.89 28.25 -3.13
C THR A 6 -15.60 28.99 -2.80
N LYS A 7 -14.89 28.57 -1.75
CA LYS A 7 -13.47 28.89 -1.58
C LYS A 7 -12.67 28.16 -2.66
N PHE A 8 -12.62 28.75 -3.85
CA PHE A 8 -11.50 28.55 -4.77
C PHE A 8 -10.24 29.00 -4.04
N PHE A 9 -9.21 28.17 -4.04
CA PHE A 9 -7.89 28.57 -3.55
C PHE A 9 -7.36 29.69 -4.46
N ASN A 10 -7.52 30.94 -4.01
CA ASN A 10 -6.77 32.06 -4.55
C ASN A 10 -5.30 31.86 -4.19
N PHE A 11 -4.49 31.49 -5.18
CA PHE A 11 -3.04 31.43 -5.07
C PHE A 11 -2.45 32.85 -5.14
N GLU A 12 -2.70 33.65 -4.10
CA GLU A 12 -1.95 34.88 -3.85
C GLU A 12 -1.13 34.70 -2.57
N ASN A 13 0.19 34.67 -2.76
CA ASN A 13 1.27 34.75 -1.76
C ASN A 13 0.86 34.62 -0.28
N LYS A 14 0.81 33.38 0.24
CA LYS A 14 0.83 33.12 1.69
C LYS A 14 1.60 31.82 1.96
N ASN A 15 2.64 31.93 2.81
CA ASN A 15 3.39 30.91 3.55
C ASN A 15 3.49 29.51 2.93
N ASN A 16 4.71 29.04 2.67
CA ASN A 16 4.98 27.62 2.37
C ASN A 16 4.41 26.74 3.49
N THR A 17 3.19 26.23 3.31
CA THR A 17 2.57 25.35 4.29
C THR A 17 3.36 24.06 4.32
N VAL A 18 3.81 23.70 5.51
CA VAL A 18 4.59 22.50 5.76
C VAL A 18 3.63 21.35 6.02
N ILE A 19 3.86 20.23 5.35
CA ILE A 19 3.09 19.00 5.50
C ILE A 19 3.95 18.02 6.28
N GLU A 20 3.57 17.80 7.53
CA GLU A 20 4.21 16.85 8.43
C GLU A 20 3.47 15.50 8.41
N LEU A 21 4.24 14.41 8.46
CA LEU A 21 3.73 13.04 8.46
C LEU A 21 3.91 12.33 9.81
N SER A 22 4.10 13.09 10.89
CA SER A 22 4.30 12.56 12.25
C SER A 22 3.16 11.64 12.71
N LYS A 23 1.91 11.94 12.30
CA LYS A 23 0.74 11.06 12.52
C LYS A 23 0.78 9.70 11.81
N TYR A 24 1.79 9.47 10.97
CA TYR A 24 2.05 8.22 10.25
C TYR A 24 3.45 7.67 10.59
N ALA A 25 3.98 8.01 11.77
CA ALA A 25 5.30 7.63 12.27
C ALA A 25 6.48 8.03 11.34
N CYS A 26 6.28 9.03 10.48
CA CYS A 26 7.27 9.51 9.53
C CYS A 26 7.86 10.86 9.97
N SER A 27 9.18 11.01 9.82
CA SER A 27 9.89 12.26 10.09
C SER A 27 9.98 13.17 8.87
N GLU A 28 9.58 12.68 7.69
CA GLU A 28 9.65 13.44 6.45
C GLU A 28 8.74 14.66 6.44
N ILE A 29 9.27 15.74 5.88
CA ILE A 29 8.61 17.03 5.77
C ILE A 29 8.50 17.39 4.29
N PHE A 30 7.27 17.67 3.85
CA PHE A 30 6.98 18.10 2.48
C PHE A 30 6.46 19.53 2.45
N ASN A 31 6.68 20.23 1.35
CA ASN A 31 5.93 21.45 1.06
C ASN A 31 4.78 21.17 0.09
N GLU A 32 3.81 22.10 0.03
CA GLU A 32 2.65 21.97 -0.87
C GLU A 32 3.05 21.84 -2.34
N LYS A 33 4.12 22.51 -2.79
CA LYS A 33 4.57 22.46 -4.19
C LYS A 33 5.05 21.08 -4.58
N GLU A 34 5.70 20.35 -3.67
CA GLU A 34 6.11 18.96 -3.91
C GLU A 34 4.92 18.05 -4.12
N VAL A 35 3.92 18.17 -3.23
CA VAL A 35 2.68 17.40 -3.35
C VAL A 35 1.93 17.79 -4.62
N GLU A 36 1.89 19.07 -4.98
CA GLU A 36 1.29 19.53 -6.23
C GLU A 36 1.98 18.90 -7.44
N ILE A 37 3.31 18.93 -7.50
CA ILE A 37 4.09 18.33 -8.58
C ILE A 37 3.80 16.83 -8.70
N LEU A 38 3.81 16.10 -7.57
CA LEU A 38 3.42 14.68 -7.54
C LEU A 38 2.00 14.47 -8.09
N CYS A 39 1.04 15.31 -7.68
CA CYS A 39 -0.35 15.28 -8.15
C CYS A 39 -0.51 15.59 -9.64
N LYS A 40 0.42 16.35 -10.25
CA LYS A 40 0.44 16.58 -11.70
C LYS A 40 1.01 15.37 -12.45
N ILE A 41 2.06 14.75 -11.91
CA ILE A 41 2.74 13.59 -12.54
C ILE A 41 1.93 12.30 -12.40
N ILE A 42 1.14 12.12 -11.33
CA ILE A 42 0.35 10.87 -11.16
C ILE A 42 -0.73 10.70 -12.24
N LYS A 43 -1.21 11.79 -12.84
CA LYS A 43 -2.20 11.75 -13.92
C LYS A 43 -1.61 11.23 -15.22
N GLU A 44 -0.38 11.63 -15.52
CA GLU A 44 0.39 11.21 -16.67
C GLU A 44 1.88 11.53 -16.45
N PRO A 45 2.79 10.70 -16.96
CA PRO A 45 4.22 10.98 -16.92
C PRO A 45 4.57 12.33 -17.60
N LYS A 46 5.37 13.15 -16.92
CA LYS A 46 5.67 14.54 -17.36
C LYS A 46 7.15 14.85 -17.36
N SER A 47 7.56 15.71 -18.29
CA SER A 47 8.88 16.33 -18.29
C SER A 47 8.87 17.64 -17.47
N LEU A 48 10.05 18.16 -17.14
CA LEU A 48 10.17 19.47 -16.46
C LEU A 48 9.50 20.59 -17.26
N TYR A 49 9.58 20.55 -18.59
CA TYR A 49 8.94 21.55 -19.45
C TYR A 49 7.41 21.48 -19.37
N LYS A 50 6.82 20.28 -19.39
CA LYS A 50 5.37 20.12 -19.20
C LYS A 50 4.93 20.58 -17.81
N LEU A 51 5.71 20.27 -16.78
CA LEU A 51 5.44 20.74 -15.42
C LEU A 51 5.52 22.26 -15.31
N TYR A 52 6.47 22.91 -16.00
CA TYR A 52 6.56 24.36 -16.08
C TYR A 52 5.29 24.96 -16.68
N ILE A 53 4.80 24.41 -17.79
CA ILE A 53 3.53 24.86 -18.41
C ILE A 53 2.35 24.69 -17.43
N ASP A 54 2.29 23.57 -16.71
CA ASP A 54 1.15 23.24 -15.84
C ASP A 54 1.11 23.95 -14.49
N THR A 55 2.24 24.53 -14.05
CA THR A 55 2.41 25.08 -12.69
C THR A 55 2.97 26.50 -12.66
N ASN A 56 3.55 26.96 -13.77
CA ASN A 56 4.30 28.21 -13.87
C ASN A 56 5.47 28.32 -12.86
N ILE A 57 5.97 27.19 -12.32
CA ILE A 57 7.12 27.16 -11.42
C ILE A 57 8.40 27.18 -12.25
N PRO A 58 9.38 28.07 -11.96
CA PRO A 58 10.63 28.15 -12.72
C PRO A 58 11.33 26.79 -12.88
N ILE A 59 11.86 26.51 -14.08
CA ILE A 59 12.48 25.20 -14.42
C ILE A 59 13.58 24.80 -13.42
N ALA A 60 14.41 25.74 -12.98
CA ALA A 60 15.46 25.46 -11.99
C ALA A 60 14.87 24.98 -10.64
N THR A 61 13.74 25.55 -10.22
CA THR A 61 13.03 25.15 -9.00
C THR A 61 12.36 23.79 -9.19
N LEU A 62 11.70 23.56 -10.33
CA LEU A 62 11.13 22.25 -10.67
C LEU A 62 12.20 21.16 -10.68
N TRP A 63 13.38 21.43 -11.26
CA TRP A 63 14.49 20.48 -11.30
C TRP A 63 14.94 20.10 -9.88
N ARG A 64 15.09 21.07 -8.97
CA ARG A 64 15.46 20.80 -7.56
C ARG A 64 14.41 19.94 -6.86
N ILE A 65 13.13 20.30 -7.01
CA ILE A 65 12.03 19.55 -6.38
C ILE A 65 11.95 18.13 -6.93
N VAL A 66 11.91 17.98 -8.26
CA VAL A 66 11.78 16.68 -8.91
C VAL A 66 12.97 15.78 -8.62
N ASN A 67 14.20 16.31 -8.58
CA ASN A 67 15.36 15.51 -8.22
C ASN A 67 15.33 15.06 -6.77
N ARG A 68 14.95 15.94 -5.83
CA ARG A 68 14.77 15.54 -4.42
C ARG A 68 13.72 14.43 -4.29
N LEU A 69 12.57 14.59 -4.94
CA LEU A 69 11.51 13.59 -4.93
C LEU A 69 11.96 12.27 -5.55
N ARG A 70 12.77 12.31 -6.62
CA ARG A 70 13.35 11.13 -7.27
C ARG A 70 14.38 10.43 -6.38
N GLU A 71 15.31 11.18 -5.79
CA GLU A 71 16.35 10.66 -4.90
C GLU A 71 15.75 9.96 -3.67
N ASN A 72 14.61 10.46 -3.18
CA ASN A 72 13.89 9.85 -2.06
C ASN A 72 12.89 8.75 -2.48
N GLY A 73 12.86 8.39 -3.76
CA GLY A 73 12.09 7.26 -4.29
C GLY A 73 10.61 7.54 -4.57
N TYR A 74 10.14 8.79 -4.58
CA TYR A 74 8.76 9.15 -4.92
C TYR A 74 8.52 9.24 -6.45
N LEU A 75 9.58 9.44 -7.22
CA LEU A 75 9.58 9.54 -8.67
C LEU A 75 10.64 8.63 -9.29
N VAL A 76 10.37 8.15 -10.51
CA VAL A 76 11.32 7.44 -11.36
C VAL A 76 11.31 8.01 -12.77
N HIS A 77 12.36 7.74 -13.54
CA HIS A 77 12.32 8.00 -14.98
C HIS A 77 11.50 6.93 -15.68
N GLU A 78 10.44 7.34 -16.37
CA GLU A 78 9.79 6.45 -17.34
C GLU A 78 10.65 6.37 -18.62
N LYS A 79 11.20 7.50 -19.03
CA LYS A 79 12.21 7.65 -20.07
C LYS A 79 13.04 8.90 -19.80
N ARG A 80 14.12 9.11 -20.55
CA ARG A 80 15.03 10.24 -20.36
C ARG A 80 14.26 11.56 -20.28
N GLY A 81 14.37 12.24 -19.13
CA GLY A 81 13.73 13.54 -18.89
C GLY A 81 12.21 13.52 -18.66
N VAL A 82 11.58 12.35 -18.58
CA VAL A 82 10.16 12.16 -18.24
C VAL A 82 10.05 11.38 -16.94
N TYR A 83 9.27 11.91 -16.01
CA TYR A 83 9.11 11.38 -14.66
C TYR A 83 7.74 10.71 -14.51
N LYS A 84 7.72 9.63 -13.74
CA LYS A 84 6.53 8.88 -13.35
C LYS A 84 6.53 8.68 -11.84
N VAL A 85 5.35 8.67 -11.23
CA VAL A 85 5.17 8.47 -9.78
C VAL A 85 5.42 6.99 -9.42
N THR A 86 6.11 6.74 -8.31
CA THR A 86 6.26 5.37 -7.76
C THR A 86 5.05 5.01 -6.87
N TYR A 87 4.97 3.76 -6.41
CA TYR A 87 4.00 3.41 -5.36
C TYR A 87 4.17 4.30 -4.12
N LYS A 88 5.41 4.48 -3.63
CA LYS A 88 5.73 5.38 -2.51
C LYS A 88 5.24 6.81 -2.75
N GLY A 89 5.42 7.34 -3.96
CA GLY A 89 4.91 8.67 -4.36
C GLY A 89 3.39 8.74 -4.38
N ALA A 90 2.72 7.69 -4.85
CA ALA A 90 1.26 7.60 -4.80
C ALA A 90 0.78 7.50 -3.34
N LEU A 91 1.40 6.65 -2.52
CA LEU A 91 1.10 6.51 -1.10
C LEU A 91 1.20 7.86 -0.38
N LEU A 92 2.24 8.65 -0.63
CA LEU A 92 2.33 10.02 -0.12
C LEU A 92 1.11 10.86 -0.51
N ILE A 93 0.73 10.89 -1.79
CA ILE A 93 -0.46 11.62 -2.27
C ILE A 93 -1.73 11.13 -1.56
N TYR A 94 -1.89 9.83 -1.34
CA TYR A 94 -3.04 9.28 -0.62
C TYR A 94 -3.12 9.78 0.83
N LEU A 95 -1.97 9.91 1.50
CA LEU A 95 -1.90 10.34 2.90
C LEU A 95 -2.22 11.83 3.06
N VAL A 96 -1.70 12.68 2.17
CA VAL A 96 -1.72 14.14 2.35
C VAL A 96 -2.56 14.91 1.34
N GLY A 97 -2.91 14.30 0.20
CA GLY A 97 -3.68 14.95 -0.85
C GLY A 97 -5.12 15.26 -0.42
N CYS A 98 -5.73 16.24 -1.08
CA CYS A 98 -7.18 16.46 -0.95
C CYS A 98 -7.96 15.28 -1.55
N ASN A 99 -9.26 15.14 -1.23
CA ASN A 99 -10.08 13.97 -1.61
C ASN A 99 -9.93 13.57 -3.08
N LYS A 100 -9.91 14.55 -4.00
CA LYS A 100 -9.70 14.32 -5.43
C LYS A 100 -8.36 13.66 -5.76
N PHE A 101 -7.28 14.06 -5.10
CA PHE A 101 -5.96 13.48 -5.32
C PHE A 101 -5.80 12.12 -4.62
N LYS A 102 -6.49 11.90 -3.50
CA LYS A 102 -6.57 10.57 -2.88
C LYS A 102 -7.21 9.55 -3.81
N GLU A 103 -8.31 9.91 -4.48
CA GLU A 103 -8.95 9.04 -5.47
C GLU A 103 -8.04 8.74 -6.66
N LEU A 104 -7.30 9.74 -7.17
CA LEU A 104 -6.31 9.53 -8.22
C LEU A 104 -5.19 8.57 -7.78
N SER A 105 -4.71 8.71 -6.54
CA SER A 105 -3.74 7.78 -5.98
C SER A 105 -4.29 6.35 -5.86
N LEU A 106 -5.52 6.20 -5.38
CA LEU A 106 -6.13 4.88 -5.27
C LEU A 106 -6.29 4.22 -6.64
N LYS A 107 -6.71 4.98 -7.66
CA LYS A 107 -6.81 4.50 -9.03
C LYS A 107 -5.44 4.08 -9.57
N TYR A 108 -4.42 4.90 -9.37
CA TYR A 108 -3.06 4.58 -9.81
C TYR A 108 -2.53 3.29 -9.18
N ILE A 109 -2.67 3.12 -7.87
CA ILE A 109 -2.24 1.90 -7.15
C ILE A 109 -3.09 0.69 -7.57
N SER A 110 -4.38 0.89 -7.81
CA SER A 110 -5.30 -0.13 -8.34
C SER A 110 -4.81 -0.68 -9.68
N GLU A 111 -4.37 0.19 -10.58
CA GLU A 111 -3.78 -0.19 -11.87
C GLU A 111 -2.42 -0.89 -11.70
N LEU A 112 -1.54 -0.40 -10.82
CA LEU A 112 -0.21 -0.99 -10.59
C LEU A 112 -0.28 -2.46 -10.14
N TYR A 113 -1.26 -2.80 -9.31
CA TYR A 113 -1.38 -4.14 -8.72
C TYR A 113 -2.55 -4.96 -9.28
N ASN A 114 -3.26 -4.44 -10.29
CA ASN A 114 -4.45 -5.06 -10.86
C ASN A 114 -5.50 -5.45 -9.78
N LEU A 115 -5.75 -4.52 -8.86
CA LEU A 115 -6.71 -4.67 -7.76
C LEU A 115 -7.86 -3.69 -7.94
N CYS A 116 -9.04 -3.97 -7.39
CA CYS A 116 -10.10 -2.95 -7.38
C CYS A 116 -9.78 -1.82 -6.39
N ILE A 117 -10.27 -0.61 -6.68
CA ILE A 117 -10.01 0.59 -5.87
C ILE A 117 -10.39 0.39 -4.39
N ASN A 118 -11.52 -0.27 -4.11
CA ASN A 118 -11.96 -0.55 -2.75
C ASN A 118 -10.99 -1.48 -2.00
N LYS A 119 -10.47 -2.51 -2.67
CA LYS A 119 -9.44 -3.42 -2.11
C LYS A 119 -8.18 -2.65 -1.76
N VAL A 120 -7.68 -1.82 -2.68
CA VAL A 120 -6.51 -0.97 -2.43
C VAL A 120 -6.74 -0.09 -1.20
N LYS A 121 -7.89 0.58 -1.10
CA LYS A 121 -8.22 1.43 0.04
C LYS A 121 -8.17 0.65 1.36
N ASN A 122 -8.75 -0.55 1.39
CA ASN A 122 -8.76 -1.40 2.59
C ASN A 122 -7.35 -1.87 2.97
N ILE A 123 -6.53 -2.25 1.99
CA ILE A 123 -5.14 -2.65 2.23
C ILE A 123 -4.30 -1.45 2.73
N LEU A 124 -4.44 -0.27 2.14
CA LEU A 124 -3.73 0.94 2.58
C LEU A 124 -4.13 1.36 4.00
N ASN A 125 -5.42 1.24 4.35
CA ASN A 125 -5.87 1.48 5.72
C ASN A 125 -5.20 0.51 6.70
N TYR A 126 -5.13 -0.77 6.34
CA TYR A 126 -4.43 -1.76 7.16
C TYR A 126 -2.92 -1.48 7.27
N ILE A 127 -2.27 -1.03 6.19
CA ILE A 127 -0.86 -0.58 6.22
C ILE A 127 -0.67 0.58 7.19
N ILE A 128 -1.59 1.55 7.21
CA ILE A 128 -1.55 2.69 8.15
C ILE A 128 -1.72 2.21 9.59
N GLU A 129 -2.64 1.28 9.84
CA GLU A 129 -2.85 0.67 11.16
C GLU A 129 -1.60 -0.06 11.65
N VAL A 130 -1.00 -0.90 10.80
CA VAL A 130 0.26 -1.61 11.07
C VAL A 130 1.40 -0.63 11.32
N SER A 131 1.55 0.40 10.48
CA SER A 131 2.55 1.46 10.63
C SER A 131 2.46 2.13 12.01
N ASN A 132 1.26 2.53 12.43
CA ASN A 132 1.05 3.14 13.74
C ASN A 132 1.31 2.17 14.88
N LYS A 133 0.84 0.93 14.75
CA LYS A 133 0.99 -0.10 15.78
C LYS A 133 2.45 -0.44 16.06
N TYR A 134 3.28 -0.54 15.01
CA TYR A 134 4.69 -0.87 15.13
C TYR A 134 5.61 0.36 15.17
N SER A 135 5.05 1.58 15.14
CA SER A 135 5.81 2.84 15.08
C SER A 135 6.81 2.87 13.92
N ILE A 136 6.41 2.31 12.78
CA ILE A 136 7.20 2.29 11.54
C ILE A 136 6.64 3.35 10.61
N CYS A 137 7.49 4.17 10.00
CA CYS A 137 7.03 5.16 9.03
C CYS A 137 6.26 4.48 7.89
N VAL A 138 5.03 4.94 7.64
CA VAL A 138 4.16 4.35 6.59
C VAL A 138 4.82 4.38 5.20
N LEU A 139 5.72 5.33 4.93
CA LEU A 139 6.42 5.45 3.65
C LEU A 139 7.55 4.42 3.46
N GLU A 140 7.92 3.67 4.50
CA GLU A 140 8.84 2.52 4.39
C GLU A 140 8.19 1.30 3.73
N PHE A 141 6.85 1.25 3.74
CA PHE A 141 6.06 0.43 2.83
C PHE A 141 6.10 1.09 1.44
N ASP A 142 7.25 1.08 0.79
CA ASP A 142 7.47 1.61 -0.57
C ASP A 142 7.00 0.65 -1.69
N ASP A 143 6.47 -0.51 -1.30
CA ASP A 143 5.73 -1.47 -2.11
C ASP A 143 4.64 -2.11 -1.22
N ILE A 144 3.43 -2.31 -1.76
CA ILE A 144 2.31 -2.92 -1.03
C ILE A 144 2.63 -4.34 -0.54
N ILE A 145 3.56 -5.07 -1.19
CA ILE A 145 4.00 -6.41 -0.80
C ILE A 145 4.70 -6.42 0.57
N LYS A 146 5.30 -5.30 0.99
CA LYS A 146 5.99 -5.20 2.29
C LYS A 146 5.06 -5.37 3.50
N ILE A 147 3.74 -5.37 3.31
CA ILE A 147 2.76 -5.67 4.36
C ILE A 147 2.76 -7.15 4.76
N ILE A 148 3.24 -8.07 3.90
CA ILE A 148 3.11 -9.53 4.10
C ILE A 148 3.69 -10.01 5.45
N PRO A 149 4.94 -9.66 5.85
CA PRO A 149 5.49 -10.12 7.12
C PRO A 149 4.66 -9.68 8.32
N PHE A 150 4.10 -8.47 8.27
CA PHE A 150 3.25 -7.94 9.33
C PHE A 150 1.89 -8.62 9.37
N VAL A 151 1.30 -8.94 8.21
CA VAL A 151 0.06 -9.74 8.14
C VAL A 151 0.27 -11.12 8.75
N LEU A 152 1.40 -11.78 8.43
CA LEU A 152 1.73 -13.08 9.01
C LEU A 152 1.95 -12.99 10.51
N PHE A 153 2.68 -11.98 10.98
CA PHE A 153 2.92 -11.77 12.41
C PHE A 153 1.64 -11.43 13.17
N ASP A 154 0.78 -10.56 12.61
CA ASP A 154 -0.54 -10.25 13.20
C ASP A 154 -1.42 -11.50 13.26
N ALA A 155 -1.39 -12.33 12.21
CA ALA A 155 -2.08 -13.61 12.20
C ALA A 155 -1.56 -14.48 13.35
N LEU A 156 -0.25 -14.70 13.49
CA LEU A 156 0.32 -15.55 14.54
C LEU A 156 -0.09 -15.11 15.96
N ASN A 157 -0.31 -13.81 16.14
CA ASN A 157 -0.74 -13.23 17.42
C ASN A 157 -2.28 -13.20 17.62
N GLY A 158 -3.06 -13.88 16.77
CA GLY A 158 -4.50 -13.96 16.92
C GLY A 158 -5.26 -12.70 16.51
N LEU A 159 -4.63 -11.77 15.80
CA LEU A 159 -5.23 -10.47 15.49
C LEU A 159 -6.12 -10.51 14.26
N TYR A 160 -7.08 -9.59 14.21
CA TYR A 160 -8.00 -9.45 13.08
C TYR A 160 -7.26 -8.89 11.87
N ILE A 161 -7.48 -9.53 10.71
CA ILE A 161 -6.92 -9.10 9.43
C ILE A 161 -8.08 -8.93 8.44
N PRO A 162 -8.22 -7.77 7.78
CA PRO A 162 -9.25 -7.56 6.77
C PRO A 162 -9.18 -8.59 5.63
N SER A 163 -10.35 -9.07 5.19
CA SER A 163 -10.47 -10.10 4.15
C SER A 163 -9.76 -9.74 2.83
N ASP A 164 -9.82 -8.47 2.42
CA ASP A 164 -9.12 -7.97 1.22
C ASP A 164 -7.60 -8.05 1.34
N THR A 165 -7.06 -7.83 2.55
CA THR A 165 -5.64 -7.99 2.86
C THR A 165 -5.25 -9.47 2.83
N ILE A 166 -6.06 -10.34 3.42
CA ILE A 166 -5.84 -11.80 3.37
C ILE A 166 -5.84 -12.28 1.92
N GLU A 167 -6.81 -11.86 1.11
CA GLU A 167 -6.88 -12.20 -0.31
C GLU A 167 -5.61 -11.74 -1.06
N PHE A 168 -5.17 -10.50 -0.81
CA PHE A 168 -3.96 -9.96 -1.41
C PHE A 168 -2.73 -10.80 -1.05
N VAL A 169 -2.51 -11.08 0.23
CA VAL A 169 -1.35 -11.87 0.70
C VAL A 169 -1.38 -13.28 0.13
N LEU A 170 -2.53 -13.95 0.13
CA LEU A 170 -2.65 -15.30 -0.43
C LEU A 170 -2.34 -15.32 -1.94
N LYS A 171 -2.77 -14.30 -2.71
CA LYS A 171 -2.42 -14.18 -4.13
C LYS A 171 -0.94 -13.88 -4.34
N ALA A 172 -0.36 -12.99 -3.53
CA ALA A 172 1.04 -12.61 -3.62
C ALA A 172 1.98 -13.78 -3.31
N LEU A 173 1.56 -14.67 -2.40
CA LEU A 173 2.31 -15.87 -2.01
C LEU A 173 2.08 -17.08 -2.92
N ASN A 174 1.39 -16.95 -4.07
CA ASN A 174 1.13 -18.05 -5.02
C ASN A 174 2.43 -18.81 -5.39
N GLY A 175 2.70 -19.91 -4.68
CA GLY A 175 3.95 -20.67 -4.77
C GLY A 175 4.46 -21.19 -3.41
N HIS A 176 4.07 -20.57 -2.30
CA HIS A 176 4.29 -21.12 -0.96
C HIS A 176 3.20 -22.14 -0.63
N PRO A 177 3.53 -23.22 0.11
CA PRO A 177 2.73 -24.44 0.22
C PRO A 177 1.36 -24.17 0.83
N SER A 178 0.41 -23.79 -0.02
CA SER A 178 -0.99 -23.78 0.33
C SER A 178 -1.47 -25.22 0.39
N VAL A 179 -1.85 -25.61 1.59
CA VAL A 179 -2.48 -26.90 1.83
C VAL A 179 -3.93 -26.74 1.39
N ILE A 180 -4.44 -27.66 0.56
CA ILE A 180 -5.85 -27.65 0.14
C ILE A 180 -6.57 -28.57 1.11
N SER A 181 -7.44 -28.03 1.97
CA SER A 181 -8.22 -28.87 2.87
C SER A 181 -9.18 -29.79 2.13
N ASP A 182 -9.66 -30.86 2.79
CA ASP A 182 -10.70 -31.74 2.24
C ASP A 182 -11.98 -30.97 1.84
N GLU A 183 -12.19 -29.78 2.41
CA GLU A 183 -13.29 -28.85 2.08
C GLU A 183 -12.95 -27.86 0.95
N GLY A 184 -11.72 -27.92 0.42
CA GLY A 184 -11.21 -27.04 -0.62
C GLY A 184 -10.71 -25.67 -0.12
N CYS A 185 -10.27 -25.56 1.14
CA CYS A 185 -9.66 -24.33 1.63
C CYS A 185 -8.17 -24.25 1.23
N HIS A 186 -7.72 -23.15 0.63
CA HIS A 186 -6.28 -22.87 0.47
C HIS A 186 -5.76 -22.20 1.75
N ILE A 187 -4.85 -22.85 2.48
CA ILE A 187 -4.42 -22.39 3.80
C ILE A 187 -2.90 -22.27 3.93
N ILE A 188 -2.47 -21.30 4.74
CA ILE A 188 -1.16 -21.27 5.38
C ILE A 188 -1.37 -21.83 6.80
N PRO A 189 -0.90 -23.05 7.09
CA PRO A 189 -1.08 -23.66 8.42
C PRO A 189 -0.02 -23.17 9.41
N GLU A 190 -0.39 -23.11 10.68
CA GLU A 190 0.51 -23.00 11.83
C GLU A 190 0.44 -24.30 12.64
N ILE A 191 1.60 -24.94 12.89
CA ILE A 191 1.71 -26.13 13.73
C ILE A 191 2.20 -25.66 15.10
N THR A 192 1.35 -25.75 16.12
CA THR A 192 1.69 -25.39 17.50
C THR A 192 1.69 -26.63 18.39
N ASN A 193 2.33 -26.55 19.56
CA ASN A 193 2.29 -27.61 20.58
C ASN A 193 0.87 -27.86 21.12
N GLU A 194 -0.06 -26.94 20.90
CA GLU A 194 -1.47 -27.01 21.32
C GLU A 194 -2.42 -27.58 20.24
N GLY A 195 -1.90 -27.90 19.06
CA GLY A 195 -2.66 -28.35 17.89
C GLY A 195 -2.42 -27.51 16.64
N GLU A 196 -3.22 -27.72 15.59
CA GLU A 196 -3.04 -27.11 14.27
C GLU A 196 -4.07 -25.99 14.02
N LYS A 197 -3.60 -24.84 13.53
CA LYS A 197 -4.44 -23.66 13.25
C LYS A 197 -4.27 -23.22 11.79
N ILE A 198 -5.34 -22.71 11.19
CA ILE A 198 -5.25 -21.98 9.92
C ILE A 198 -4.79 -20.56 10.27
N LEU A 199 -3.59 -20.21 9.83
CA LEU A 199 -3.04 -18.87 10.00
C LEU A 199 -3.76 -17.88 9.08
N LEU A 200 -3.79 -18.20 7.79
CA LEU A 200 -4.52 -17.49 6.74
C LEU A 200 -5.12 -18.51 5.79
N GLY A 201 -6.31 -18.24 5.25
CA GLY A 201 -6.85 -19.10 4.22
C GLY A 201 -8.05 -18.55 3.45
N LYS A 202 -8.36 -19.22 2.33
CA LYS A 202 -9.56 -19.03 1.54
C LYS A 202 -10.40 -20.30 1.60
N CYS A 203 -11.50 -20.28 2.33
CA CYS A 203 -12.45 -21.37 2.47
C CYS A 203 -13.70 -21.18 1.62
N LYS A 204 -14.30 -22.29 1.14
CA LYS A 204 -15.50 -22.25 0.30
C LYS A 204 -16.70 -21.63 1.01
N ASN A 205 -16.95 -22.02 2.27
CA ASN A 205 -18.13 -21.59 3.01
C ASN A 205 -17.91 -20.29 3.79
N ASN A 206 -16.68 -20.06 4.28
CA ASN A 206 -16.38 -18.96 5.20
C ASN A 206 -15.60 -17.80 4.52
N GLY A 207 -15.31 -17.90 3.21
CA GLY A 207 -14.53 -16.89 2.50
C GLY A 207 -13.08 -16.81 2.98
N PHE A 208 -12.52 -15.60 3.07
CA PHE A 208 -11.15 -15.38 3.57
C PHE A 208 -11.13 -15.34 5.10
N VAL A 209 -10.29 -16.19 5.70
CA VAL A 209 -10.22 -16.40 7.15
C VAL A 209 -8.79 -16.24 7.66
N SER A 210 -8.66 -15.78 8.89
CA SER A 210 -7.43 -15.79 9.69
C SER A 210 -7.72 -16.43 11.05
N ASN A 211 -6.72 -17.07 11.65
CA ASN A 211 -6.79 -17.61 13.02
C ASN A 211 -7.96 -18.56 13.27
N HIS A 212 -8.22 -19.45 12.32
CA HIS A 212 -9.34 -20.38 12.38
C HIS A 212 -8.90 -21.78 12.79
N LYS A 213 -9.55 -22.38 13.79
CA LYS A 213 -9.32 -23.79 14.14
C LYS A 213 -10.03 -24.68 13.11
N CYS A 214 -9.28 -25.54 12.42
CA CYS A 214 -9.84 -26.49 11.48
C CYS A 214 -9.41 -27.92 11.86
N PRO A 215 -10.36 -28.81 12.22
CA PRO A 215 -10.05 -30.17 12.65
C PRO A 215 -9.49 -31.07 11.54
N HIS A 216 -9.54 -30.62 10.28
CA HIS A 216 -9.12 -31.40 9.11
C HIS A 216 -7.67 -31.16 8.68
N VAL A 217 -6.96 -30.17 9.25
CA VAL A 217 -5.60 -29.77 8.83
C VAL A 217 -4.62 -30.96 8.84
N ARG A 218 -4.70 -31.81 9.88
CA ARG A 218 -3.78 -32.94 10.12
C ARG A 218 -3.76 -33.97 9.00
N LYS A 219 -4.95 -34.28 8.47
CA LYS A 219 -5.11 -35.23 7.35
C LYS A 219 -4.43 -34.76 6.07
N ILE A 220 -4.27 -33.45 5.88
CA ILE A 220 -3.67 -32.90 4.67
C ILE A 220 -2.15 -32.70 4.84
N LEU A 221 -1.71 -32.31 6.04
CA LEU A 221 -0.29 -32.22 6.38
C LEU A 221 0.41 -33.58 6.23
N ASP A 222 -0.19 -34.67 6.75
CA ASP A 222 0.35 -36.04 6.63
C ASP A 222 0.50 -36.53 5.18
N LYS A 223 -0.28 -35.98 4.22
CA LYS A 223 -0.21 -36.34 2.80
C LYS A 223 0.82 -35.53 1.98
N LYS A 224 1.20 -34.32 2.43
CA LYS A 224 2.02 -33.37 1.64
C LYS A 224 3.42 -33.08 2.21
N PHE A 225 3.66 -33.31 3.50
CA PHE A 225 4.96 -33.02 4.14
C PHE A 225 6.13 -33.93 3.71
N SER A 226 5.91 -34.91 2.82
CA SER A 226 6.98 -35.76 2.31
C SER A 226 7.89 -35.09 1.26
N LYS A 227 7.69 -33.82 0.87
CA LYS A 227 8.49 -33.21 -0.21
C LYS A 227 9.10 -31.82 -0.03
N GLU A 228 8.56 -30.82 0.68
CA GLU A 228 9.04 -29.43 0.45
C GLU A 228 9.01 -28.47 1.66
N PHE A 229 9.52 -28.84 2.83
CA PHE A 229 9.65 -27.90 3.95
C PHE A 229 11.00 -27.97 4.66
N LEU A 230 11.98 -27.31 4.04
CA LEU A 230 13.10 -26.66 4.70
C LEU A 230 13.32 -25.37 3.90
N ILE A 231 13.57 -24.25 4.58
CA ILE A 231 13.76 -22.89 4.06
C ILE A 231 12.46 -22.06 4.07
N LEU A 232 12.20 -21.42 5.21
CA LEU A 232 11.92 -19.98 5.35
C LEU A 232 11.76 -19.65 6.85
N LEU A 233 12.90 -19.61 7.53
CA LEU A 233 13.17 -18.73 8.68
C LEU A 233 14.36 -17.87 8.29
#